data_AF-A0A7C2TAH4-F1
#
_entry.id   AF-A0A7C2TAH4-F1
#
_cell.length_a   1.000
_cell.length_b   1.000
_cell.length_c   1.000
_cell.angle_alpha   90.00
_cell.angle_beta   90.00
_cell.angle_gamma   90.00
#
_symmetry.space_group_name_H-M   'P 1'
#
loop_
_entity.id
_entity.type
_entity.pdbx_description
1 polymer ?
#
loop_
_entity_poly.entity_id
_entity_poly.type
_entity_poly.pdbx_seq_one_letter_code
_entity_poly.pdbx_strand_id
1 'polypeptide(L)' 'MGRTQPSLTRIIDLELEKLDKIANKLRDEELAEIIKEAKKNVRKIEEAAQDELIDPLEVILLAFLVSNRLRNRRDT' A
#
# COMPACT_ATOMS: atom_id res chain seq x y z
N MET A 1 22.80 11.76 19.44
CA MET A 1 21.67 12.29 18.66
C MET A 1 20.84 11.09 18.22
N GLY A 2 19.65 10.92 18.78
CA GLY A 2 18.80 9.76 18.49
C GLY A 2 18.38 9.74 17.02
N ARG A 3 18.35 8.55 16.40
CA ARG A 3 17.85 8.38 15.03
C ARG A 3 16.42 8.93 14.97
N THR A 4 16.18 9.94 14.15
CA THR A 4 14.83 10.42 13.84
C THR A 4 14.02 9.24 13.34
N GLN A 5 12.84 8.99 13.93
CA GLN A 5 11.95 7.97 13.41
C GLN A 5 11.55 8.36 11.97
N PRO A 6 11.61 7.43 11.01
CA PRO A 6 11.11 7.69 9.67
C PRO A 6 9.62 8.02 9.72
N SER A 7 9.16 8.90 8.83
CA SER A 7 7.73 9.22 8.73
C SER A 7 6.91 7.98 8.34
N LEU A 8 5.62 7.98 8.71
CA LEU A 8 4.66 6.95 8.31
C LEU A 8 4.74 6.67 6.79
N THR A 9 4.68 7.73 5.99
CA THR A 9 4.81 7.65 4.52
C THR A 9 6.11 6.98 4.09
N ARG A 10 7.24 7.29 4.73
CA ARG A 10 8.51 6.67 4.35
C ARG A 10 8.54 5.18 4.68
N ILE A 11 7.92 4.76 5.78
CA ILE A 11 7.80 3.34 6.14
C ILE A 11 6.90 2.62 5.13
N ILE A 12 5.76 3.22 4.77
CA ILE A 12 4.84 2.68 3.77
C ILE A 12 5.56 2.49 2.42
N ASP A 13 6.31 3.49 1.95
CA ASP A 13 7.09 3.39 0.71
C ASP A 13 8.05 2.19 0.73
N LEU A 14 8.77 1.99 1.83
CA LEU A 14 9.70 0.88 1.99
C LEU A 14 9.01 -0.48 1.96
N GLU A 15 7.85 -0.61 2.60
CA GLU A 15 7.06 -1.84 2.58
C GLU A 15 6.49 -2.11 1.18
N LEU A 16 6.02 -1.08 0.45
CA LEU A 16 5.54 -1.24 -0.92
C LEU A 16 6.67 -1.64 -1.89
N GLU A 17 7.87 -1.05 -1.76
CA GLU A 17 9.05 -1.47 -2.52
C GLU A 17 9.42 -2.95 -2.25
N LYS A 18 9.28 -3.40 -1.00
CA LYS A 18 9.50 -4.79 -0.62
C LYS A 18 8.46 -5.71 -1.27
N LEU A 19 7.20 -5.31 -1.32
CA LEU A 19 6.15 -6.05 -2.02
C LEU A 19 6.42 -6.14 -3.53
N ASP A 20 6.86 -5.06 -4.19
CA ASP A 20 7.25 -5.12 -5.61
C ASP A 20 8.38 -6.13 -5.84
N LYS A 21 9.41 -6.12 -4.97
CA LYS A 21 10.54 -7.05 -5.06
C LYS A 21 10.07 -8.50 -4.91
N ILE A 22 9.08 -8.76 -4.05
CA ILE A 22 8.50 -10.09 -3.88
C ILE A 22 7.70 -10.50 -5.11
N ALA A 23 6.80 -9.65 -5.62
CA ALA A 23 6.02 -9.94 -6.82
C ALA A 23 6.90 -10.25 -8.04
N ASN A 24 7.95 -9.45 -8.24
CA ASN A 24 8.94 -9.68 -9.30
C ASN A 24 9.68 -11.02 -9.14
N LYS A 25 10.07 -11.39 -7.91
CA LYS A 25 10.70 -12.69 -7.62
C LYS A 25 9.76 -13.86 -7.86
N LEU A 26 8.47 -13.68 -7.59
CA LEU A 26 7.43 -14.68 -7.84
C LEU A 26 7.04 -14.78 -9.32
N ARG A 27 7.40 -13.78 -10.15
CA ARG A 27 6.94 -13.64 -11.54
C ARG A 27 5.41 -13.60 -11.64
N ASP A 28 4.78 -12.98 -10.65
CA ASP A 28 3.33 -12.85 -10.56
C ASP A 28 2.90 -11.47 -11.07
N GLU A 29 2.46 -11.42 -12.33
CA GLU A 29 2.01 -10.20 -13.00
C GLU A 29 0.70 -9.66 -12.40
N GLU A 30 -0.17 -10.54 -11.92
CA GLU A 30 -1.42 -10.15 -11.28
C GLU A 30 -1.15 -9.45 -9.95
N LEU A 31 -0.28 -10.03 -9.12
CA LEU A 31 0.15 -9.40 -7.87
C LEU A 31 0.84 -8.05 -8.12
N ALA A 32 1.68 -7.94 -9.14
CA ALA A 32 2.35 -6.68 -9.51
C ALA A 32 1.34 -5.58 -9.87
N GLU A 33 0.31 -5.90 -10.66
CA GLU A 33 -0.75 -4.95 -10.99
C GLU A 33 -1.62 -4.59 -9.77
N ILE A 34 -1.93 -5.55 -8.90
CA ILE A 34 -2.66 -5.28 -7.65
C ILE A 34 -1.86 -4.31 -6.75
N ILE A 35 -0.54 -4.51 -6.59
CA ILE A 35 0.34 -3.61 -5.83
C ILE A 35 0.34 -2.21 -6.45
N LYS A 36 0.43 -2.11 -7.77
CA LYS A 36 0.40 -0.86 -8.52
C LYS A 36 -0.92 -0.11 -8.34
N GLU A 37 -2.05 -0.81 -8.33
CA GLU A 37 -3.34 -0.18 -8.02
C GLU A 37 -3.43 0.23 -6.55
N ALA A 38 -2.97 -0.59 -5.60
CA ALA A 38 -2.92 -0.26 -4.17
C ALA A 38 -2.14 1.03 -3.91
N LYS A 39 -0.96 1.20 -4.53
CA LYS A 39 -0.15 2.44 -4.45
C LYS A 39 -0.92 3.72 -4.76
N LYS A 40 -1.87 3.67 -5.69
CA LYS A 40 -2.71 4.84 -6.05
C LYS A 40 -3.68 5.25 -4.95
N ASN A 41 -4.02 4.32 -4.04
CA ASN A 41 -4.97 4.52 -2.95
C ASN A 41 -4.30 4.86 -1.61
N VAL A 42 -3.01 4.55 -1.44
CA VAL A 42 -2.25 4.79 -0.20
C VAL A 42 -2.38 6.22 0.28
N ARG A 43 -2.08 7.21 -0.58
CA ARG A 43 -2.13 8.63 -0.18
C ARG A 43 -3.51 9.07 0.31
N LYS A 44 -4.57 8.59 -0.35
CA LYS A 44 -5.96 8.89 0.07
C LYS A 44 -6.28 8.31 1.44
N ILE A 45 -5.72 7.15 1.76
CA ILE A 45 -5.91 6.48 3.04
C ILE A 45 -5.07 7.17 4.12
N GLU A 46 -3.82 7.54 3.82
CA GLU A 46 -2.99 8.34 4.73
C GLU A 46 -3.68 9.67 5.09
N GLU A 47 -4.24 10.37 4.09
CA GLU A 47 -4.98 11.61 4.30
C GLU A 47 -6.25 11.38 5.13
N ALA A 48 -6.97 10.28 4.90
CA ALA A 48 -8.18 9.94 5.66
C ALA A 48 -7.90 9.46 7.09
N ALA A 49 -6.70 8.96 7.36
CA ALA A 49 -6.28 8.42 8.66
C ALA A 49 -5.35 9.37 9.43
N GLN A 50 -5.20 10.63 8.98
CA GLN A 50 -4.25 11.59 9.55
C GLN A 50 -4.44 11.84 11.05
N ASP A 51 -5.68 11.80 11.53
CA ASP A 51 -6.03 12.02 12.94
C ASP A 51 -6.14 10.71 13.74
N GLU A 52 -5.93 9.56 13.09
CA GLU A 52 -6.05 8.23 13.68
C GLU A 52 -4.66 7.66 14.01
N LEU A 53 -4.57 6.88 15.09
CA LEU A 53 -3.37 6.09 15.38
C LEU A 53 -3.38 4.85 14.49
N ILE A 54 -2.76 4.96 13.31
CA ILE A 54 -2.73 3.89 12.30
C ILE A 54 -1.32 3.34 12.08
N ASP A 55 -1.20 2.02 11.91
CA ASP A 55 0.05 1.36 11.54
C ASP A 55 0.28 1.40 10.01
N PRO A 56 1.53 1.54 9.52
CA PRO A 56 1.84 1.43 8.10
C PRO A 56 1.21 0.25 7.36
N LEU A 57 1.16 -0.93 7.99
CA LEU A 57 0.59 -2.13 7.39
C LEU A 57 -0.94 -2.07 7.29
N GLU A 58 -1.60 -1.38 8.21
CA GLU A 58 -3.05 -1.13 8.14
C GLU A 58 -3.40 -0.24 6.95
N VAL A 59 -2.61 0.83 6.72
CA VAL A 59 -2.76 1.68 5.53
C VAL A 59 -2.63 0.87 4.24
N ILE A 60 -1.59 0.03 4.17
CA ILE A 60 -1.34 -0.82 3.01
C ILE A 60 -2.49 -1.82 2.80
N LEU A 61 -2.97 -2.46 3.86
CA LEU A 61 -4.09 -3.41 3.81
C LEU A 61 -5.36 -2.73 3.28
N LEU A 62 -5.72 -1.57 3.82
CA LEU A 62 -6.87 -0.80 3.34
C LEU A 62 -6.71 -0.42 1.86
N ALA A 63 -5.49 -0.08 1.43
CA ALA A 63 -5.21 0.25 0.03
C ALA A 63 -5.49 -0.95 -0.89
N PHE A 64 -5.09 -2.15 -0.49
CA PHE A 64 -5.40 -3.39 -1.21
C PHE A 64 -6.91 -3.69 -1.26
N LEU A 65 -7.63 -3.51 -0.14
CA LEU A 65 -9.07 -3.76 -0.08
C LEU A 65 -9.85 -2.81 -1.00
N VAL A 66 -9.48 -1.53 -1.04
CA VAL A 66 -10.07 -0.54 -1.94
C VAL A 66 -9.78 -0.89 -3.40
N SER A 67 -8.54 -1.27 -3.73
CA SER A 67 -8.16 -1.66 -5.09
C SER A 67 -8.90 -2.90 -5.59
N ASN A 68 -9.02 -3.95 -4.76
CA ASN A 68 -9.73 -5.17 -5.12
C ASN A 68 -11.23 -4.94 -5.30
N ARG A 69 -11.86 -4.11 -4.45
CA ARG A 69 -13.26 -3.72 -4.61
C ARG A 69 -13.52 -3.03 -5.95
N LEU A 70 -12.59 -2.18 -6.40
CA LEU A 70 -12.71 -1.47 -7.67
C LEU A 70 -12.53 -2.38 -8.88
N ARG A 71 -11.71 -3.44 -8.78
CA ARG A 71 -11.54 -4.43 -9.85
C ARG A 71 -12.83 -5.24 -10.06
N ASN A 72 -13.38 -5.81 -9.00
CA ASN A 72 -14.60 -6.63 -9.07
C ASN A 72 -15.84 -5.88 -9.59
N ARG A 73 -15.87 -4.54 -9.48
CA ARG A 73 -16.96 -3.71 -10.04
C ARG A 73 -16.84 -3.43 -11.54
N ARG A 74 -15.65 -3.59 -12.14
CA ARG A 74 -15.43 -3.37 -13.58
C ARG A 74 -15.73 -4.63 -14.40
N ASP A 75 -15.71 -5.79 -13.75
CA ASP A 75 -15.96 -7.10 -14.36
C ASP A 75 -17.45 -7.51 -14.34
N THR A 76 -18.33 -6.65 -13.80
CA THR A 76 -19.80 -6.79 -13.77
C THR A 76 -20.46 -5.69 -14.58
#